data_AF-A0AA42XW02-F1
#
_entry.id   AF-A0AA42XW02-F1
#
_cell.length_a   1.000
_cell.length_b   1.000
_cell.length_c   1.000
_cell.angle_alpha   90.00
_cell.angle_beta   90.00
_cell.angle_gamma   90.00
#
_symmetry.space_group_name_H-M   'P 1'
#
loop_
_entity.id
_entity.type
_entity.pdbx_description
1 polymer ?
#
loop_
_entity_poly.entity_id
_entity_poly.type
_entity_poly.pdbx_seq_one_letter_code
_entity_poly.pdbx_strand_id
1 'polypeptide(L)'
;MSVLRLLFIALFAVWAGTAGCGEETLPGRNAELCEDEFEPTLVCLAFCETSVAQCQFFPIPTVEECVQVCECQLAGGRAISDECENALANEFACGAELDCPAFIDFVRRLPPSDFPCMAEAAEVDAQCGTT
;
A
#
# COMPACT_ATOMS: atom_id res chain seq x y z
N MET A 1 -37.85 -51.77 30.29
CA MET A 1 -36.64 -51.24 29.62
C MET A 1 -36.85 -49.73 29.50
N SER A 2 -36.07 -48.80 30.01
CA SER A 2 -35.02 -48.78 31.02
C SER A 2 -35.01 -47.33 31.51
N VAL A 3 -35.02 -47.15 32.83
CA VAL A 3 -34.72 -45.89 33.49
C VAL A 3 -33.20 -45.75 33.54
N LEU A 4 -32.68 -44.52 33.50
CA LEU A 4 -31.41 -44.13 34.11
C LEU A 4 -30.08 -44.58 33.44
N ARG A 5 -29.40 -43.61 32.83
CA ARG A 5 -27.95 -43.38 32.91
C ARG A 5 -27.72 -41.93 32.44
N LEU A 6 -27.73 -40.96 33.35
CA LEU A 6 -26.54 -40.45 34.05
C LEU A 6 -25.52 -39.90 33.03
N LEU A 7 -25.47 -38.58 32.85
CA LEU A 7 -24.65 -37.62 33.62
C LEU A 7 -23.21 -37.57 33.08
N PHE A 8 -22.79 -36.38 32.63
CA PHE A 8 -21.54 -35.66 32.97
C PHE A 8 -20.87 -34.93 31.77
N ILE A 9 -20.81 -33.59 31.91
CA ILE A 9 -19.64 -32.71 31.61
C ILE A 9 -19.39 -32.45 30.12
N ALA A 10 -19.93 -31.38 29.51
CA ALA A 10 -19.39 -30.01 29.53
C ALA A 10 -17.88 -29.95 29.29
N LEU A 11 -17.40 -29.50 28.13
CA LEU A 11 -16.15 -28.72 28.01
C LEU A 11 -15.90 -28.36 26.53
N PHE A 12 -15.86 -27.04 26.25
CA PHE A 12 -15.04 -26.33 25.24
C PHE A 12 -15.21 -26.71 23.75
N ALA A 13 -15.25 -25.83 22.77
CA ALA A 13 -15.05 -24.39 22.68
C ALA A 13 -15.76 -23.96 21.38
N VAL A 14 -16.51 -22.88 21.38
CA VAL A 14 -16.15 -21.65 20.65
C VAL A 14 -15.31 -21.94 19.40
N TRP A 15 -15.99 -22.18 18.28
CA TRP A 15 -15.44 -21.94 16.95
C TRP A 15 -16.04 -20.62 16.43
N ALA A 16 -15.68 -19.54 17.13
CA ALA A 16 -15.62 -18.22 16.53
C ALA A 16 -14.16 -18.04 16.12
N GLY A 17 -13.88 -18.33 14.85
CA GLY A 17 -12.57 -18.22 14.23
C GLY A 17 -12.75 -17.65 12.83
N THR A 18 -12.90 -16.33 12.80
CA THR A 18 -12.41 -15.40 11.76
C THR A 18 -12.65 -15.76 10.30
N ALA A 19 -13.46 -14.92 9.65
CA ALA A 19 -13.27 -14.57 8.25
C ALA A 19 -11.78 -14.30 8.02
N GLY A 20 -11.16 -15.15 7.21
CA GLY A 20 -9.87 -14.90 6.59
C GLY A 20 -10.09 -15.10 5.12
N CYS A 21 -10.71 -14.11 4.47
CA CYS A 21 -10.57 -13.97 3.03
C CYS A 21 -9.06 -13.88 2.76
N GLY A 22 -8.57 -14.71 1.85
CA GLY A 22 -7.22 -14.56 1.32
C GLY A 22 -7.15 -13.24 0.57
N GLU A 23 -6.85 -12.17 1.28
CA GLU A 23 -6.26 -10.97 0.73
C GLU A 23 -4.85 -11.37 0.34
N GLU A 24 -4.63 -11.49 -0.97
CA GLU A 24 -3.30 -11.49 -1.54
C GLU A 24 -2.67 -10.18 -1.09
N THR A 25 -1.90 -10.30 -0.01
CA THR A 25 -1.20 -9.21 0.64
C THR A 25 -0.25 -8.64 -0.40
N LEU A 26 -0.59 -7.47 -0.94
CA LEU A 26 0.39 -6.63 -1.60
C LEU A 26 1.53 -6.47 -0.57
N PRO A 27 2.78 -6.80 -0.93
CA PRO A 27 3.87 -6.76 0.01
C PRO A 27 4.11 -5.30 0.40
N GLY A 28 3.81 -4.97 1.66
CA GLY A 28 4.27 -3.75 2.31
C GLY A 28 3.17 -2.76 2.68
N ARG A 29 3.12 -2.46 3.99
CA ARG A 29 2.51 -1.29 4.66
C ARG A 29 1.01 -1.32 4.95
N ASN A 30 0.72 -1.68 6.20
CA ASN A 30 -0.36 -1.21 7.07
C ASN A 30 -1.71 -0.94 6.40
N ALA A 31 -2.40 -2.00 5.97
CA ALA A 31 -3.81 -1.91 5.55
C ALA A 31 -4.72 -1.25 6.59
N GLU A 32 -4.39 -1.35 7.89
CA GLU A 32 -5.09 -0.69 9.01
C GLU A 32 -5.04 0.85 8.94
N LEU A 33 -4.04 1.45 8.27
CA LEU A 33 -3.96 2.92 8.09
C LEU A 33 -4.77 3.40 6.88
N CYS A 34 -5.17 2.51 5.97
CA CYS A 34 -5.89 2.88 4.75
C CYS A 34 -7.43 2.87 4.93
N GLU A 35 -7.93 2.72 6.16
CA GLU A 35 -9.38 2.77 6.46
C GLU A 35 -9.89 4.21 6.68
N ASP A 36 -8.99 5.18 6.83
CA ASP A 36 -9.30 6.60 7.01
C ASP A 36 -9.44 7.33 5.66
N GLU A 37 -10.37 8.29 5.59
CA GLU A 37 -10.49 9.20 4.44
C GLU A 37 -9.46 10.33 4.58
N PHE A 38 -8.52 10.40 3.64
CA PHE A 38 -7.46 11.42 3.64
C PHE A 38 -7.83 12.68 2.85
N GLU A 39 -7.39 13.85 3.32
CA GLU A 39 -7.37 15.05 2.49
C GLU A 39 -6.27 14.91 1.43
N PRO A 40 -6.58 15.06 0.12
CA PRO A 40 -5.63 14.77 -0.93
C PRO A 40 -4.51 15.83 -0.99
N THR A 41 -3.28 15.37 -0.89
CA THR A 41 -2.07 16.17 -1.09
C THR A 41 -1.82 16.42 -2.57
N LEU A 42 -1.12 17.52 -2.87
CA LEU A 42 -0.76 17.87 -4.24
C LEU A 42 0.17 16.82 -4.88
N VAL A 43 1.04 16.18 -4.09
CA VAL A 43 1.95 15.15 -4.58
C VAL A 43 1.17 13.94 -5.06
N CYS A 44 0.22 13.44 -4.26
CA CYS A 44 -0.60 12.30 -4.65
C CYS A 44 -1.53 12.62 -5.81
N LEU A 45 -2.10 13.82 -5.87
CA LEU A 45 -2.89 14.26 -7.04
C LEU A 45 -2.05 14.27 -8.31
N ALA A 46 -0.85 14.85 -8.29
CA ALA A 46 0.02 14.94 -9.47
C ALA A 46 0.49 13.55 -9.93
N PHE A 47 0.89 12.69 -8.99
CA PHE A 47 1.29 11.32 -9.28
C PHE A 47 0.15 10.49 -9.87
N CYS A 48 -1.06 10.60 -9.31
CA CYS A 48 -2.22 9.83 -9.75
C CYS A 48 -2.83 10.32 -11.07
N GLU A 49 -2.77 11.63 -11.33
CA GLU A 49 -3.10 12.17 -12.65
C GLU A 49 -2.14 11.63 -13.71
N THR A 50 -0.85 11.56 -13.41
CA THR A 50 0.16 11.01 -14.34
C THR A 50 -0.05 9.51 -14.55
N SER A 51 -0.13 8.74 -13.46
CA SER A 51 -0.19 7.29 -13.53
C SER A 51 -1.51 6.75 -14.10
N VAL A 52 -2.65 7.26 -13.65
CA VAL A 52 -3.98 6.75 -14.03
C VAL A 52 -4.58 7.52 -15.19
N ALA A 53 -4.63 8.85 -15.12
CA ALA A 53 -5.33 9.63 -16.15
C ALA A 53 -4.53 9.71 -17.45
N GLN A 54 -3.22 9.96 -17.37
CA GLN A 54 -2.37 10.09 -18.54
C GLN A 54 -1.85 8.75 -19.04
N CYS A 55 -1.27 7.93 -18.15
CA CYS A 55 -0.56 6.72 -18.53
C CYS A 55 -1.39 5.43 -18.42
N GLN A 56 -2.59 5.51 -17.84
CA GLN A 56 -3.54 4.38 -17.72
C GLN A 56 -2.87 3.12 -17.13
N PHE A 57 -1.99 3.32 -16.14
CA PHE A 57 -1.26 2.23 -15.51
C PHE A 57 -2.22 1.37 -14.67
N PHE A 58 -2.24 0.06 -14.97
CA PHE A 58 -3.35 -0.82 -14.61
C PHE A 58 -3.03 -1.75 -13.43
N PRO A 59 -3.06 -1.19 -12.20
CA PRO A 59 -3.79 -1.93 -11.18
C PRO A 59 -4.88 -1.11 -10.48
N ILE A 60 -4.86 0.23 -10.59
CA ILE A 60 -5.83 1.11 -9.93
C ILE A 60 -6.67 1.83 -11.00
N PRO A 61 -8.00 1.60 -11.08
CA PRO A 61 -8.79 2.05 -12.22
C PRO A 61 -9.17 3.53 -12.17
N THR A 62 -9.07 4.20 -11.01
CA THR A 62 -9.45 5.60 -10.86
C THR A 62 -8.36 6.45 -10.20
N VAL A 63 -8.34 7.75 -10.52
CA VAL A 63 -7.44 8.73 -9.88
C VAL A 63 -7.73 8.82 -8.38
N GLU A 64 -9.00 8.74 -7.98
CA GLU A 64 -9.42 8.81 -6.58
C GLU A 64 -8.88 7.64 -5.75
N GLU A 65 -9.04 6.40 -6.22
CA GLU A 65 -8.47 5.23 -5.55
C GLU A 65 -6.94 5.30 -5.51
N CYS A 66 -6.31 5.82 -6.56
CA CYS A 66 -4.86 5.99 -6.57
C CYS A 66 -4.42 6.99 -5.50
N VAL A 67 -5.15 8.11 -5.38
CA VAL A 67 -4.85 9.14 -4.38
C VAL A 67 -4.96 8.55 -2.97
N GLN A 68 -6.02 7.78 -2.68
CA GLN A 68 -6.15 7.12 -1.37
C GLN A 68 -4.99 6.18 -1.06
N VAL A 69 -4.55 5.37 -2.04
CA VAL A 69 -3.37 4.50 -1.86
C VAL A 69 -2.09 5.30 -1.64
N CYS A 70 -1.90 6.39 -2.39
CA CYS A 70 -0.75 7.27 -2.25
C CYS A 70 -0.72 7.95 -0.86
N GLU A 71 -1.85 8.50 -0.40
CA GLU A 71 -1.97 9.10 0.93
C GLU A 71 -1.69 8.08 2.03
N CYS A 72 -2.21 6.86 1.89
CA CYS A 72 -1.93 5.80 2.85
C CYS A 72 -0.43 5.45 2.90
N GLN A 73 0.27 5.49 1.76
CA GLN A 73 1.72 5.30 1.74
C GLN A 73 2.47 6.44 2.43
N LEU A 74 2.06 7.70 2.23
CA LEU A 74 2.64 8.85 2.93
C LEU A 74 2.39 8.75 4.45
N ALA A 75 1.17 8.45 4.87
CA ALA A 75 0.81 8.24 6.28
C ALA A 75 1.60 7.06 6.89
N GLY A 76 1.76 5.97 6.15
CA GLY A 76 2.58 4.83 6.55
C GLY A 76 4.07 5.19 6.68
N GLY A 77 4.59 6.04 5.78
CA GLY A 77 5.93 6.60 5.89
C GLY A 77 6.10 7.46 7.12
N ARG A 78 5.14 8.35 7.38
CA ARG A 78 5.11 9.22 8.56
C ARG A 78 5.09 8.46 9.87
N ALA A 79 4.38 7.33 9.91
CA ALA A 79 4.35 6.45 11.08
C ALA A 79 5.73 5.82 11.38
N ILE A 80 6.61 5.70 10.37
CA ILE A 80 8.01 5.28 10.54
C ILE A 80 8.85 6.48 10.98
N SER A 81 8.88 7.55 10.18
CA SER A 81 9.55 8.81 10.48
C SER A 81 9.12 9.93 9.51
N ASP A 82 9.33 11.18 9.90
CA ASP A 82 9.12 12.33 9.00
C ASP A 82 10.08 12.25 7.79
N GLU A 83 11.29 11.71 7.96
CA GLU A 83 12.24 11.51 6.86
C GLU A 83 11.72 10.48 5.84
N CYS A 84 11.05 9.41 6.30
CA CYS A 84 10.48 8.40 5.42
C CYS A 84 9.26 8.93 4.65
N GLU A 85 8.38 9.72 5.28
CA GLU A 85 7.31 10.43 4.59
C GLU A 85 7.87 11.33 3.47
N ASN A 86 8.89 12.13 3.79
CA ASN A 86 9.50 13.03 2.82
C ASN A 86 10.18 12.27 1.67
N ALA A 87 10.84 11.15 1.95
CA ALA A 87 11.45 10.32 0.90
C ALA A 87 10.39 9.78 -0.06
N LEU A 88 9.25 9.26 0.44
CA LEU A 88 8.15 8.78 -0.40
C LEU A 88 7.51 9.90 -1.20
N ALA A 89 7.30 11.07 -0.58
CA ALA A 89 6.76 12.23 -1.28
C ALA A 89 7.67 12.65 -2.45
N ASN A 90 8.99 12.57 -2.28
CA ASN A 90 9.95 12.87 -3.34
C ASN A 90 9.95 11.81 -4.45
N GLU A 91 9.84 10.51 -4.12
CA GLU A 91 9.71 9.44 -5.11
C GLU A 91 8.44 9.61 -5.95
N PHE A 92 7.29 9.91 -5.32
CA PHE A 92 6.04 10.20 -6.03
C PHE A 92 6.11 11.48 -6.86
N ALA A 93 6.72 12.54 -6.34
CA ALA A 93 6.91 13.78 -7.09
C ALA A 93 7.76 13.55 -8.34
N CYS A 94 8.84 12.77 -8.25
CA CYS A 94 9.65 12.40 -9.40
C CYS A 94 8.82 11.59 -10.42
N GLY A 95 8.07 10.58 -9.96
CA GLY A 95 7.18 9.80 -10.82
C GLY A 95 6.13 10.63 -11.55
N ALA A 96 5.63 11.70 -10.94
CA ALA A 96 4.65 12.62 -11.54
C ALA A 96 5.22 13.49 -12.68
N GLU A 97 6.54 13.61 -12.80
CA GLU A 97 7.20 14.38 -13.87
C GLU A 97 7.57 13.52 -15.09
N LEU A 98 7.38 12.21 -15.01
CA LEU A 98 7.76 11.28 -16.07
C LEU A 98 6.73 11.22 -17.20
N ASP A 99 7.20 10.98 -18.42
CA ASP A 99 6.33 10.54 -19.51
C ASP A 99 5.93 9.07 -19.33
N CYS A 100 4.93 8.60 -20.08
CA CYS A 100 4.39 7.26 -19.83
C CYS A 100 5.38 6.10 -20.03
N PRO A 101 6.28 6.10 -21.05
CA PRO A 101 7.34 5.10 -21.12
C PRO A 101 8.26 5.12 -19.89
N ALA A 102 8.76 6.29 -19.48
CA ALA A 102 9.63 6.40 -18.31
C ALA A 102 8.90 6.06 -17.00
N PHE A 103 7.61 6.40 -16.89
CA PHE A 103 6.76 6.05 -15.77
C PHE A 103 6.61 4.53 -15.62
N ILE A 104 6.38 3.82 -16.74
CA ILE A 104 6.30 2.35 -16.75
C ILE A 104 7.62 1.73 -16.27
N ASP A 105 8.74 2.27 -16.74
CA ASP A 105 10.09 1.84 -16.34
C ASP A 105 10.35 2.14 -14.85
N PHE A 106 9.93 3.30 -14.36
CA PHE A 106 9.97 3.67 -12.94
C PHE A 106 9.18 2.69 -12.07
N VAL A 107 7.89 2.46 -12.37
CA VAL A 107 7.05 1.57 -11.56
C VAL A 107 7.52 0.12 -11.61
N ARG A 108 8.03 -0.33 -12.78
CA ARG A 108 8.59 -1.68 -12.92
C ARG A 108 10.02 -1.80 -12.40
N ARG A 109 10.65 -0.69 -12.02
CA ARG A 109 12.08 -0.59 -11.68
C ARG A 109 12.96 -1.21 -12.77
N LEU A 110 12.71 -0.84 -14.02
CA LEU A 110 13.44 -1.31 -15.20
C LEU A 110 14.23 -0.17 -15.89
N PRO A 111 15.43 -0.46 -16.41
CA PRO A 111 16.27 -1.61 -16.06
C PRO A 111 16.62 -1.60 -14.56
N PRO A 112 16.82 -2.76 -13.91
CA PRO A 112 17.03 -2.82 -12.45
C PRO A 112 18.24 -2.04 -11.95
N SER A 113 19.18 -1.77 -12.85
CA SER A 113 20.39 -1.00 -12.56
C SER A 113 20.24 0.50 -12.76
N ASP A 114 19.22 0.97 -13.47
CA ASP A 114 19.03 2.38 -13.85
C ASP A 114 17.62 2.72 -14.33
N PHE A 115 16.66 2.73 -13.41
CA PHE A 115 15.30 3.20 -13.69
C PHE A 115 15.17 4.70 -13.35
N PRO A 116 14.24 5.44 -14.00
CA PRO A 116 13.97 6.83 -13.64
C PRO A 116 13.61 6.94 -12.15
N CYS A 117 14.03 8.02 -11.48
CA CYS A 117 13.82 8.21 -10.03
C CYS A 117 14.54 7.21 -9.09
N MET A 118 15.60 6.54 -9.55
CA MET A 118 16.36 5.61 -8.70
C MET A 118 16.96 6.27 -7.46
N ALA A 119 17.38 7.54 -7.56
CA ALA A 119 17.95 8.26 -6.42
C ALA A 119 16.91 8.43 -5.30
N GLU A 120 15.68 8.79 -5.67
CA GLU A 120 14.55 8.94 -4.76
C GLU A 120 14.14 7.59 -4.16
N ALA A 121 14.08 6.53 -4.97
CA ALA A 121 13.82 5.18 -4.48
C ALA A 121 14.90 4.68 -3.50
N ALA A 122 16.17 4.98 -3.75
CA ALA A 122 17.26 4.65 -2.84
C ALA A 122 17.16 5.43 -1.51
N GLU A 123 16.68 6.68 -1.55
CA GLU A 123 16.39 7.46 -0.34
C GLU A 123 15.23 6.85 0.44
N VAL A 124 14.18 6.38 -0.23
CA VAL A 124 13.08 5.64 0.43
C VAL A 124 13.61 4.40 1.13
N ASP A 125 14.43 3.58 0.47
CA ASP A 125 15.02 2.39 1.08
C ASP A 125 15.91 2.75 2.30
N ALA A 126 16.64 3.86 2.23
CA ALA A 126 17.50 4.34 3.31
C ALA A 126 16.71 4.85 4.53
N GLN A 127 15.64 5.62 4.31
CA GLN A 127 14.88 6.27 5.39
C GLN A 127 13.79 5.38 5.96
N CYS A 128 13.19 4.52 5.14
CA CYS A 128 12.06 3.69 5.53
C CYS A 128 12.46 2.28 5.98
N GLY A 129 13.72 1.90 5.78
CA GLY A 129 14.18 0.52 5.88
C GLY A 129 13.83 -0.27 4.63
N THR A 130 14.72 -1.18 4.22
CA THR A 130 14.51 -2.06 3.07
C THR A 130 13.16 -2.79 3.20
N THR A 131 12.30 -2.59 2.21
CA THR A 131 11.10 -3.41 1.97
C THR A 131 11.48 -4.86 1.64
#